data_AF-A0A453HJC3-F1
#
_entry.id   AF-A0A453HJC3-F1
#
_cell.length_a   1.000
_cell.length_b   1.000
_cell.length_c   1.000
_cell.angle_alpha   90.00
_cell.angle_beta   90.00
_cell.angle_gamma   90.00
#
_symmetry.space_group_name_H-M   'P 1'
#
loop_
_entity.id
_entity.type
_entity.pdbx_description
1 polymer ?
#
loop_
_entity_poly.entity_id
_entity_poly.type
_entity_poly.pdbx_seq_one_letter_code
_entity_poly.pdbx_strand_id
1 'polypeptide(L)'
;MEPHVRCDQLTSNLDMRHDSDPKLVECFRFVTNALKAKEFYRRDVQYIVRNGKALIINELTGRVEPKRRWSDGIHQAVEAKEGLKIQADSVIVAQITYQSLFKLYPKLSGMTGTAKTEQEKEFLKMFKMPVIEVPTNLPNIRVDLPIQAFATLRGKWQYVREEVESMFQLGRPVLVGTTRYIFLAT
;
A
#
# COMPACT_ATOMS: atom_id res chain seq x y z
N MET A 1 -11.47 15.27 -18.04
CA MET A 1 -11.33 14.13 -18.97
C MET A 1 -10.81 14.70 -20.26
N GLU A 2 -9.48 14.66 -20.46
CA GLU A 2 -8.95 14.96 -21.78
C GLU A 2 -9.33 13.85 -22.76
N PRO A 3 -9.66 14.17 -24.02
CA PRO A 3 -10.08 13.18 -25.00
C PRO A 3 -8.92 12.22 -25.30
N HIS A 4 -9.20 10.92 -25.26
CA HIS A 4 -8.28 9.88 -25.72
C HIS A 4 -7.85 10.18 -27.15
N VAL A 5 -6.60 10.61 -27.35
CA VAL A 5 -6.04 10.90 -28.67
C VAL A 5 -5.97 9.58 -29.44
N ARG A 6 -6.69 9.47 -30.55
CA ARG A 6 -6.56 8.35 -31.49
C ARG A 6 -5.23 8.52 -32.24
N CYS A 7 -4.28 7.60 -32.06
CA CYS A 7 -3.02 7.65 -32.81
C CYS A 7 -3.24 7.61 -34.33
N ASP A 8 -4.36 7.07 -34.81
CA ASP A 8 -4.76 7.05 -36.23
C ASP A 8 -4.86 8.45 -36.87
N GLN A 9 -5.07 9.50 -36.06
CA GLN A 9 -5.16 10.89 -36.56
C GLN A 9 -3.78 11.57 -36.69
N LEU A 10 -2.73 10.96 -36.12
CA LEU A 10 -1.36 11.48 -36.14
C LEU A 10 -0.48 10.82 -37.21
N THR A 11 -0.95 9.73 -37.83
CA THR A 11 -0.17 8.91 -38.77
C THR A 11 -0.13 9.42 -40.21
N SER A 12 -0.97 10.39 -40.59
CA SER A 12 -1.04 10.86 -41.98
C SER A 12 0.16 11.72 -42.43
N ASN A 13 0.99 12.20 -41.51
CA ASN A 13 2.23 12.95 -41.79
C ASN A 13 3.33 12.56 -40.78
N LEU A 14 3.81 11.32 -40.86
CA LEU A 14 4.93 10.84 -40.02
C LEU A 14 6.27 11.41 -40.52
N ASP A 15 6.46 12.73 -40.46
CA ASP A 15 7.79 13.30 -40.63
C ASP A 15 8.53 13.16 -39.30
N MET A 16 9.32 12.09 -39.15
CA MET A 16 10.07 11.71 -37.94
C MET A 16 11.23 12.67 -37.61
N ARG A 17 11.15 13.94 -38.01
CA ARG A 17 12.25 14.92 -37.90
C ARG A 17 12.16 15.79 -36.65
N HIS A 18 11.06 15.73 -35.89
CA HIS A 18 10.92 16.49 -34.65
C HIS A 18 10.63 15.58 -33.44
N ASP A 19 11.69 15.28 -32.70
CA ASP A 19 11.79 14.33 -31.59
C ASP A 19 11.29 14.89 -30.24
N SER A 20 10.48 15.97 -30.24
CA SER A 20 10.17 16.71 -29.00
C SER A 20 8.68 17.03 -28.78
N ASP A 21 7.77 16.59 -29.66
CA ASP A 21 6.34 16.73 -29.41
C ASP A 21 5.86 15.67 -28.39
N PRO A 22 5.35 16.05 -27.21
CA PRO A 22 4.88 15.12 -26.19
C PRO A 22 3.84 14.11 -26.70
N LYS A 23 3.01 14.50 -27.68
CA LYS A 23 1.99 13.62 -28.26
C LYS A 23 2.60 12.53 -29.15
N LEU A 24 3.67 12.86 -29.87
CA LEU A 24 4.37 11.92 -30.73
C LEU A 24 5.10 10.85 -29.89
N VAL A 25 5.71 11.26 -28.79
CA VAL A 25 6.38 10.37 -27.82
C VAL A 25 5.39 9.35 -27.23
N GLU A 26 4.19 9.80 -26.89
CA GLU A 26 3.15 8.90 -26.35
C GLU A 26 2.62 7.91 -27.39
N CYS A 27 2.36 8.35 -28.63
CA CYS A 27 1.96 7.43 -29.69
C CYS A 27 3.06 6.42 -30.05
N PHE A 28 4.32 6.85 -30.08
CA PHE A 28 5.45 5.93 -30.28
C PHE A 28 5.51 4.85 -29.19
N ARG A 29 5.27 5.23 -27.93
CA ARG A 29 5.16 4.29 -26.82
C ARG A 29 4.03 3.27 -27.03
N PHE A 30 2.83 3.72 -27.44
CA PHE A 30 1.71 2.81 -27.71
C PHE A 30 2.00 1.83 -28.85
N VAL A 31 2.57 2.31 -29.96
CA VAL A 31 2.94 1.47 -31.12
C VAL A 31 4.01 0.44 -30.72
N THR A 32 5.02 0.86 -29.97
CA THR A 32 6.09 -0.02 -29.47
C THR A 32 5.53 -1.10 -28.54
N ASN A 33 4.64 -0.73 -27.64
CA ASN A 33 3.99 -1.67 -26.72
C ASN A 33 3.06 -2.63 -27.44
N ALA A 34 2.32 -2.18 -28.45
CA ALA A 34 1.48 -3.03 -29.27
C ALA A 34 2.32 -4.06 -30.05
N LEU A 35 3.45 -3.65 -30.62
CA LEU A 35 4.38 -4.55 -31.31
C LEU A 35 4.98 -5.57 -30.32
N LYS A 36 5.41 -5.11 -29.13
CA LYS A 36 5.92 -6.00 -28.08
C LYS A 36 4.88 -7.02 -27.64
N ALA A 37 3.65 -6.58 -27.36
CA ALA A 37 2.53 -7.44 -26.99
C ALA A 37 2.21 -8.46 -28.10
N LYS A 38 2.34 -8.08 -29.38
CA LYS A 38 2.11 -8.97 -30.51
C LYS A 38 3.18 -10.07 -30.60
N GLU A 39 4.46 -9.69 -30.59
CA GLU A 39 5.57 -10.59 -30.91
C GLU A 39 6.11 -11.39 -29.71
N PHE A 40 6.26 -10.74 -28.54
CA PHE A 40 6.90 -11.34 -27.36
C PHE A 40 5.92 -12.00 -26.38
N TYR A 41 4.66 -11.57 -26.36
CA TYR A 41 3.65 -12.07 -25.41
C TYR A 41 2.63 -12.96 -26.12
N ARG A 42 2.81 -14.27 -25.99
CA ARG A 42 1.96 -15.30 -26.57
C ARG A 42 1.01 -15.87 -25.52
N ARG A 43 -0.24 -16.05 -25.95
CA ARG A 43 -1.25 -16.75 -25.16
C ARG A 43 -0.80 -18.19 -24.92
N ASP A 44 -1.11 -18.72 -23.75
CA ASP A 44 -0.79 -20.06 -23.26
C ASP A 44 0.71 -20.33 -23.05
N VAL A 45 1.55 -19.29 -23.15
CA VAL A 45 2.99 -19.33 -22.82
C VAL A 45 3.29 -18.33 -21.70
N GLN A 46 3.15 -17.03 -21.98
CA GLN A 46 3.41 -15.97 -20.97
C GLN A 46 2.16 -15.58 -20.17
N TYR A 47 0.97 -15.85 -20.70
CA TYR A 47 -0.30 -15.54 -20.03
C TYR A 47 -1.45 -16.38 -20.56
N ILE A 48 -2.54 -16.39 -19.80
CA ILE A 48 -3.82 -16.99 -20.19
C ILE A 48 -4.92 -15.96 -20.11
N VAL A 49 -5.97 -16.13 -20.91
CA VAL A 49 -7.19 -15.32 -20.83
C VAL A 49 -8.25 -16.11 -20.07
N ARG A 50 -8.69 -15.60 -18.92
CA ARG A 50 -9.74 -16.23 -18.11
C ARG A 50 -10.66 -15.18 -17.52
N ASN A 51 -11.97 -15.41 -17.58
CA ASN A 51 -13.00 -14.49 -17.05
C ASN A 51 -12.84 -13.05 -17.58
N GLY A 52 -12.47 -12.90 -18.85
CA GLY A 52 -12.25 -11.58 -19.48
C GLY A 52 -11.02 -10.83 -18.96
N LYS A 53 -10.05 -11.51 -18.34
CA LYS A 53 -8.79 -10.93 -17.85
C LYS A 53 -7.59 -11.69 -18.38
N ALA A 54 -6.52 -10.97 -18.71
CA ALA A 54 -5.21 -11.56 -19.00
C ALA A 54 -4.48 -11.84 -17.67
N LEU A 55 -4.18 -13.10 -17.39
CA LEU A 55 -3.49 -13.53 -16.17
C LEU A 55 -2.08 -14.00 -16.53
N ILE A 56 -1.08 -13.44 -15.86
CA ILE A 56 0.33 -13.72 -16.13
C ILE A 56 0.69 -15.11 -15.62
N ILE A 57 1.45 -15.86 -16.42
CA ILE A 57 2.09 -17.11 -16.00
C ILE A 57 3.52 -16.78 -15.58
N ASN A 58 3.91 -17.23 -14.39
CA ASN A 58 5.28 -17.11 -13.92
C ASN A 58 6.16 -18.14 -14.64
N GLU A 59 7.13 -17.69 -15.42
CA GLU A 59 8.01 -18.54 -16.24
C GLU A 59 8.81 -19.58 -15.43
N LEU A 60 9.13 -19.28 -14.16
CA LEU A 60 9.92 -20.18 -13.31
C LEU A 60 9.07 -21.28 -12.67
N THR A 61 7.80 -21.01 -12.39
CA THR A 61 6.94 -21.92 -11.60
C THR A 61 5.76 -22.48 -12.38
N GLY A 62 5.46 -21.93 -13.56
CA GLY A 62 4.26 -22.23 -14.34
C GLY A 62 2.95 -21.81 -13.68
N ARG A 63 3.00 -21.12 -12.53
CA ARG A 63 1.81 -20.72 -11.77
C ARG A 63 1.22 -19.42 -12.33
N VAL A 64 -0.10 -19.34 -12.27
CA VAL A 64 -0.85 -18.14 -12.66
C VAL A 64 -0.83 -17.13 -11.51
N GLU A 65 -0.43 -15.89 -11.81
CA GLU A 65 -0.31 -14.79 -10.86
C GLU A 65 -1.41 -13.73 -11.12
N PRO A 66 -2.63 -13.90 -10.59
CA PRO A 66 -3.79 -13.10 -10.96
C PRO A 66 -3.74 -11.63 -10.50
N LYS A 67 -2.84 -11.31 -9.57
CA LYS A 67 -2.66 -9.95 -9.04
C LYS A 67 -1.50 -9.20 -9.69
N ARG A 68 -0.70 -9.88 -10.53
CA ARG A 68 0.46 -9.29 -11.19
C ARG A 68 0.02 -8.67 -12.51
N ARG A 69 0.55 -7.49 -12.82
CA ARG A 69 0.44 -6.84 -14.13
C ARG A 69 1.85 -6.55 -14.64
N TRP A 70 2.02 -6.51 -15.96
CA TRP A 70 3.27 -6.03 -16.55
C TRP A 70 3.29 -4.51 -16.52
N SER A 71 4.46 -3.94 -16.24
CA SER A 71 4.69 -2.49 -16.19
C SER A 71 4.68 -1.85 -17.58
N ASP A 72 4.87 -0.53 -17.62
CA ASP A 72 5.06 0.28 -18.83
C ASP A 72 3.92 0.19 -19.86
N GLY A 73 2.71 -0.15 -19.43
CA GLY A 73 1.53 -0.26 -20.30
C GLY A 73 1.51 -1.51 -21.19
N ILE A 74 2.44 -2.45 -21.01
CA ILE A 74 2.46 -3.72 -21.75
C ILE A 74 1.22 -4.55 -21.45
N HIS A 75 0.74 -4.55 -20.21
CA HIS A 75 -0.46 -5.29 -19.84
C HIS A 75 -1.71 -4.75 -20.52
N GLN A 76 -1.81 -3.43 -20.68
CA GLN A 76 -2.89 -2.78 -21.42
C GLN A 76 -2.82 -3.11 -22.92
N ALA A 77 -1.60 -3.18 -23.48
CA ALA A 77 -1.40 -3.59 -24.87
C ALA A 77 -1.78 -5.06 -25.12
N VAL A 78 -1.53 -5.96 -24.15
CA VAL A 78 -2.00 -7.36 -24.21
C VAL A 78 -3.52 -7.44 -24.05
N GLU A 79 -4.12 -6.68 -23.13
CA GLU A 79 -5.57 -6.58 -23.00
C GLU A 79 -6.21 -6.09 -24.31
N ALA A 80 -5.62 -5.08 -24.96
CA ALA A 80 -6.08 -4.55 -26.24
C ALA A 80 -5.91 -5.57 -27.39
N LYS A 81 -4.78 -6.28 -27.45
CA LYS A 81 -4.52 -7.38 -28.41
C LYS A 81 -5.61 -8.45 -28.33
N GLU A 82 -6.08 -8.75 -27.13
CA GLU A 82 -7.07 -9.80 -26.85
C GLU A 82 -8.51 -9.29 -26.81
N GLY A 83 -8.75 -8.02 -27.13
CA GLY A 83 -10.09 -7.40 -27.13
C GLY A 83 -10.72 -7.32 -25.74
N LEU A 84 -9.93 -7.34 -24.68
CA LEU A 84 -10.37 -7.29 -23.30
C LEU A 84 -10.62 -5.84 -22.86
N LYS A 85 -11.42 -5.67 -21.79
CA LYS A 85 -11.62 -4.36 -21.17
C LYS A 85 -10.32 -3.90 -20.52
N ILE A 86 -9.71 -2.87 -21.10
CA ILE A 86 -8.49 -2.24 -20.59
C ILE A 86 -8.77 -1.63 -19.23
N GLN A 87 -7.97 -2.00 -18.23
CA GLN A 87 -8.06 -1.38 -16.90
C GLN A 87 -6.92 -0.36 -16.73
N ALA A 88 -7.26 0.83 -16.24
CA ALA A 88 -6.29 1.87 -15.94
C ALA A 88 -5.26 1.37 -14.91
N ASP A 89 -3.98 1.61 -15.19
CA ASP A 89 -2.91 1.30 -14.24
C ASP A 89 -2.84 2.42 -13.18
N SER A 90 -2.73 2.02 -11.91
CA SER A 90 -2.34 2.95 -10.85
C SER A 90 -0.82 3.16 -10.93
N VAL A 91 -0.40 4.25 -11.55
CA VAL A 91 1.02 4.61 -11.61
C VAL A 91 1.43 5.28 -10.30
N ILE A 92 2.40 4.69 -9.60
CA ILE A 92 3.04 5.34 -8.45
C ILE A 92 4.04 6.35 -9.02
N VAL A 93 3.70 7.65 -8.95
CA VAL A 93 4.55 8.73 -9.49
C VAL A 93 5.79 8.98 -8.63
N ALA A 94 5.62 8.88 -7.30
CA ALA A 94 6.70 9.04 -6.35
C ALA A 94 6.43 8.21 -5.10
N GLN A 95 7.50 7.69 -4.50
CA GLN A 95 7.45 6.96 -3.25
C GLN A 95 8.66 7.33 -2.39
N ILE A 96 8.42 7.58 -1.12
CA ILE A 96 9.48 7.81 -0.13
C ILE A 96 9.10 7.11 1.17
N THR A 97 10.09 6.58 1.88
CA THR A 97 9.87 6.02 3.23
C THR A 97 9.86 7.15 4.26
N TYR A 98 9.16 6.97 5.39
CA TYR A 98 9.16 7.97 6.45
C TYR A 98 10.57 8.26 6.99
N GLN A 99 11.44 7.24 7.07
CA GLN A 99 12.82 7.43 7.51
C GLN A 99 13.60 8.36 6.57
N SER A 100 13.45 8.19 5.26
CA SER A 100 14.10 9.04 4.26
C SER A 100 13.48 10.43 4.24
N LEU A 101 12.15 10.53 4.36
CA LEU A 101 11.44 11.80 4.42
C LEU A 101 11.90 12.67 5.59
N PHE A 102 12.00 12.09 6.80
CA PHE A 102 12.40 12.85 7.98
C PHE A 102 13.87 13.29 7.96
N LYS A 103 14.74 12.59 7.23
CA LYS A 103 16.15 12.99 7.05
C LYS A 103 16.33 14.21 6.16
N LEU A 104 15.33 14.59 5.37
CA LEU A 104 15.38 15.80 4.53
C LEU A 104 15.25 17.08 5.37
N TYR A 105 14.71 16.99 6.59
CA TYR A 105 14.56 18.16 7.45
C TYR A 105 15.91 18.54 8.07
N PRO A 106 16.32 19.81 8.00
CA PRO A 106 17.58 20.26 8.58
C PRO A 106 17.61 20.13 10.11
N LYS A 107 16.44 20.14 10.75
CA LYS A 107 16.27 19.92 12.18
C LYS A 107 15.08 19.00 12.40
N LEU A 108 15.29 17.92 13.16
CA LEU A 108 14.27 16.95 13.52
C LEU A 108 14.12 16.91 15.05
N SER A 109 12.88 17.00 15.52
CA SER A 109 12.51 16.95 16.93
C SER A 109 11.18 16.24 17.07
N GLY A 110 10.99 15.49 18.16
CA GLY A 110 9.76 14.76 18.45
C GLY A 110 9.50 14.67 19.94
N MET A 111 8.24 14.47 20.29
CA MET A 111 7.79 14.29 21.67
C MET A 111 6.88 13.07 21.75
N THR A 112 7.07 12.25 22.78
CA THR A 112 6.20 11.10 23.07
C THR A 112 6.37 10.69 24.54
N GLY A 113 5.32 10.12 25.12
CA GLY A 113 5.35 9.60 26.49
C GLY A 113 5.99 8.21 26.62
N THR A 114 6.39 7.56 25.52
CA THR A 114 6.78 6.13 25.51
C THR A 114 8.13 5.86 24.83
N ALA A 115 8.97 6.88 24.60
CA ALA A 115 10.22 6.70 23.85
C ALA A 115 11.40 6.10 24.64
N LYS A 116 11.34 6.06 25.97
CA LYS A 116 12.49 5.65 26.81
C LYS A 116 12.81 4.14 26.73
N THR A 117 11.91 3.34 26.18
CA THR A 117 12.10 1.90 26.03
C THR A 117 12.89 1.58 24.75
N GLU A 118 12.48 0.55 23.99
CA GLU A 118 13.20 0.08 22.81
C GLU A 118 13.35 1.16 21.72
N GLN A 119 12.41 2.12 21.69
CA GLN A 119 12.39 3.21 20.73
C GLN A 119 13.61 4.13 20.85
N GLU A 120 14.21 4.30 22.04
CA GLU A 120 15.40 5.15 22.23
C GLU A 120 16.55 4.71 21.31
N LYS A 121 16.83 3.40 21.28
CA LYS A 121 17.90 2.83 20.44
C LYS A 121 17.59 3.01 18.96
N GLU A 122 16.32 2.92 18.56
CA GLU A 122 15.89 3.13 17.18
C GLU A 122 16.02 4.59 16.75
N PHE A 123 15.61 5.55 17.59
CA PHE A 123 15.73 6.98 17.32
C PHE A 123 17.20 7.40 17.20
N LEU A 124 18.06 6.89 18.09
CA LEU A 124 19.49 7.16 18.04
C LEU A 124 20.13 6.54 16.78
N LYS A 125 19.80 5.30 16.43
CA LYS A 125 20.37 4.61 15.28
C LYS A 125 19.90 5.18 13.94
N MET A 126 18.60 5.46 13.81
CA MET A 126 18.00 5.88 12.52
C MET A 126 18.08 7.39 12.29
N PHE A 127 17.89 8.18 13.34
CA PHE A 127 17.74 9.64 13.27
C PHE A 127 18.80 10.42 14.05
N LYS A 128 19.71 9.74 14.77
CA LYS A 128 20.72 10.36 15.65
C LYS A 128 20.09 11.29 16.69
N MET A 129 18.87 10.97 17.12
CA MET A 129 18.12 11.74 18.10
C MET A 129 18.22 11.08 19.48
N PRO A 130 18.77 11.76 20.50
CA PRO A 130 18.68 11.28 21.87
C PRO A 130 17.24 11.45 22.39
N VAL A 131 16.82 10.53 23.26
CA VAL A 131 15.55 10.64 23.99
C VAL A 131 15.86 11.20 25.37
N ILE A 132 15.16 12.26 25.76
CA ILE A 132 15.29 12.87 27.08
C ILE A 132 13.97 12.66 27.81
N GLU A 133 14.04 12.04 28.99
CA GLU A 133 12.88 11.90 29.86
C GLU A 133 12.63 13.21 30.60
N VAL A 134 11.45 13.78 30.37
CA VAL A 134 10.99 14.98 31.08
C VAL A 134 10.15 14.53 32.28
N PRO A 135 10.44 15.02 33.50
CA PRO A 135 9.67 14.64 34.68
C PRO A 135 8.20 15.07 34.55
N THR A 136 7.30 14.29 35.16
CA THR A 136 5.88 14.61 35.17
C THR A 136 5.59 15.81 36.06
N ASN A 137 4.60 16.63 35.68
CA ASN A 137 4.18 17.77 36.49
C ASN A 137 3.64 17.36 37.87
N LEU A 138 3.03 16.16 37.96
CA LEU A 138 2.52 15.58 39.19
C LEU A 138 3.02 14.13 39.34
N PRO A 139 3.15 13.61 40.58
CA PRO A 139 3.43 12.19 40.80
C PRO A 139 2.37 11.30 40.16
N ASN A 140 2.79 10.23 39.49
CA ASN A 140 1.87 9.26 38.91
C ASN A 140 1.27 8.36 40.00
N ILE A 141 -0.05 8.40 40.14
CA ILE A 141 -0.82 7.58 41.10
C ILE A 141 -1.62 6.45 40.43
N ARG A 142 -1.42 6.23 39.12
CA ARG A 142 -2.12 5.17 38.38
C ARG A 142 -1.65 3.80 38.88
N VAL A 143 -2.61 2.94 39.22
CA VAL A 143 -2.34 1.55 39.59
C VAL A 143 -2.41 0.68 38.34
N ASP A 144 -1.26 0.20 37.88
CA ASP A 144 -1.16 -0.74 36.77
C ASP A 144 -1.33 -2.17 37.29
N LEU A 145 -2.44 -2.81 36.94
CA LEU A 145 -2.74 -4.19 37.34
C LEU A 145 -1.95 -5.20 36.50
N PRO A 146 -1.63 -6.39 37.06
CA PRO A 146 -0.89 -7.42 36.33
C PRO A 146 -1.69 -7.96 35.13
N ILE A 147 -0.96 -8.47 34.14
CA ILE A 147 -1.55 -9.07 32.94
C ILE A 147 -2.32 -10.33 33.32
N GLN A 148 -3.57 -10.41 32.86
CA GLN A 148 -4.40 -11.61 32.99
C GLN A 148 -4.38 -12.41 31.69
N ALA A 149 -4.01 -13.69 31.78
CA ALA A 149 -3.98 -14.62 30.66
C ALA A 149 -5.18 -15.57 30.73
N PHE A 150 -5.83 -15.80 29.59
CA PHE A 150 -7.02 -16.66 29.48
C PHE A 150 -6.74 -17.79 28.50
N ALA A 151 -7.19 -19.00 28.85
CA ALA A 151 -7.03 -20.18 28.00
C ALA A 151 -7.80 -20.07 26.67
N THR A 152 -8.95 -19.38 26.67
CA THR A 152 -9.79 -19.22 25.47
C THR A 152 -10.11 -17.75 25.22
N LEU A 153 -10.25 -17.40 23.94
CA LEU A 153 -10.66 -16.06 23.54
C LEU A 153 -12.06 -15.72 24.07
N ARG A 154 -12.97 -16.70 24.09
CA ARG A 154 -14.33 -16.54 24.63
C ARG A 154 -14.29 -16.24 26.13
N GLY A 155 -13.48 -16.97 26.90
CA GLY A 155 -13.29 -16.72 28.34
C GLY A 155 -12.74 -15.32 28.61
N LYS A 156 -11.77 -14.86 27.81
CA LYS A 156 -11.24 -13.49 27.89
C LYS A 156 -12.34 -12.45 27.72
N TRP A 157 -13.16 -12.57 26.67
CA TRP A 157 -14.20 -11.57 26.38
C TRP A 157 -15.35 -11.60 27.39
N GLN A 158 -15.69 -12.78 27.91
CA GLN A 158 -16.67 -12.91 28.97
C GLN A 158 -16.19 -12.19 30.24
N TYR A 159 -14.93 -12.39 30.63
CA TYR A 159 -14.33 -11.69 31.77
C TYR A 159 -14.31 -10.17 31.57
N VAL A 160 -13.85 -9.71 30.39
CA VAL A 160 -13.84 -8.26 30.07
C VAL A 160 -15.24 -7.65 30.16
N ARG A 161 -16.27 -8.34 29.67
CA ARG A 161 -17.67 -7.89 29.79
C ARG A 161 -18.09 -7.74 31.25
N GLU A 162 -17.81 -8.74 32.07
CA GLU A 162 -18.16 -8.75 33.50
C GLU A 162 -17.43 -7.63 34.26
N GLU A 163 -16.15 -7.40 33.94
CA GLU A 163 -15.36 -6.32 34.54
C GLU A 163 -15.92 -4.94 34.16
N VAL A 164 -16.22 -4.70 32.88
CA VAL A 164 -16.84 -3.44 32.42
C VAL A 164 -18.19 -3.22 33.10
N GLU A 165 -19.03 -4.24 33.20
CA GLU A 165 -20.33 -4.16 33.88
C GLU A 165 -20.17 -3.81 35.36
N SER A 166 -19.24 -4.47 36.06
CA SER A 166 -18.96 -4.18 37.47
C SER A 166 -18.48 -2.75 37.71
N MET A 167 -17.59 -2.24 36.85
CA MET A 167 -17.05 -0.88 36.95
C MET A 167 -18.12 0.16 36.63
N PHE A 168 -18.99 -0.14 35.65
CA PHE A 168 -20.11 0.70 35.31
C PHE A 168 -21.12 0.80 36.45
N GLN A 169 -21.47 -0.32 37.10
CA GLN A 169 -22.33 -0.33 38.29
C GLN A 169 -21.74 0.48 39.46
N LEU A 170 -20.41 0.53 39.59
CA LEU A 170 -19.70 1.36 40.57
C LEU A 170 -19.60 2.84 40.17
N GLY A 171 -20.09 3.23 38.98
CA GLY A 171 -19.99 4.60 38.46
C GLY A 171 -18.60 5.00 37.98
N ARG A 172 -17.69 4.04 37.77
CA ARG A 172 -16.32 4.31 37.29
C ARG A 172 -16.27 4.36 35.76
N PRO A 173 -15.64 5.38 35.14
CA PRO A 173 -15.47 5.44 33.70
C PRO A 173 -14.47 4.38 33.22
N VAL A 174 -14.78 3.75 32.07
CA VAL A 174 -13.96 2.67 31.49
C VAL A 174 -13.61 2.99 30.05
N LEU A 175 -12.34 2.79 29.68
CA LEU A 175 -11.85 2.87 28.29
C LEU A 175 -11.33 1.50 27.87
N VAL A 176 -11.93 0.92 26.82
CA VAL A 176 -11.53 -0.40 26.31
C VAL A 176 -10.77 -0.24 24.99
N GLY A 177 -9.51 -0.67 24.96
CA GLY A 177 -8.68 -0.70 23.76
C GLY A 177 -8.85 -2.01 22.97
N THR A 178 -9.16 -1.92 21.68
CA THR A 178 -9.21 -3.08 20.76
C THR A 178 -8.27 -2.87 19.58
N THR A 179 -7.63 -3.94 19.10
CA THR A 179 -6.67 -3.89 17.97
C THR A 179 -7.33 -4.02 16.60
N ARG A 180 -8.58 -4.46 16.53
CA ARG A 180 -9.36 -4.60 15.30
C ARG A 180 -10.77 -4.09 15.55
N TYR A 181 -11.41 -3.54 14.52
CA TYR A 181 -12.85 -3.36 14.49
C TYR A 181 -13.51 -4.75 14.62
N ILE A 182 -13.88 -5.12 15.83
CA ILE A 182 -14.78 -6.26 16.04
C ILE A 182 -16.17 -5.71 15.72
N PHE A 183 -16.60 -5.91 14.46
CA PHE A 183 -18.02 -5.92 14.15
C PHE A 183 -18.62 -7.11 14.89
N LEU A 184 -19.35 -6.84 15.97
CA LEU A 184 -20.35 -7.79 16.44
C LEU A 184 -21.47 -7.74 15.40
N ALA A 185 -21.56 -8.79 14.59
CA ALA A 185 -22.78 -9.08 13.85
C ALA A 185 -23.91 -9.23 14.88
N THR A 186 -25.01 -8.54 14.60
CA THR A 186 -26.32 -8.63 15.25
C THR A 186 -26.75 -10.05 15.56
#